data_AF-A0A7C6JTJ9-F1
#
_entry.id   AF-A0A7C6JTJ9-F1
#
_cell.length_a   1.000
_cell.length_b   1.000
_cell.length_c   1.000
_cell.angle_alpha   90.00
_cell.angle_beta   90.00
_cell.angle_gamma   90.00
#
_symmetry.space_group_name_H-M   'P 1'
#
loop_
_entity.id
_entity.type
_entity.pdbx_description
1 polymer ?
#
loop_
_entity_poly.entity_id
_entity_poly.type
_entity_poly.pdbx_seq_one_letter_code
_entity_poly.pdbx_strand_id
1 'polypeptide(L)'
;MRKCLCVVSLVLILMVSTSALAAVPQPETAADAPALTRGEFAAMLVKAAELEGDGEPSEILVQHGIMKGVPGKGDDSLRPISRVEAAALVARTLGLADATFPPDNTDIPLLPDHWAYNAYAWLARLGIVSGDPFAVLSEEEGTSLVENTFQTTEDVIAILQKSQAQLQAKETTSFRTVMDGQIRITPRPGVEGADQIPSIAPKLHLVQEMILPNKIHQVMTIQMTLPEMGAQEMVTESYIVDGTMYQKLPDPETGELSWVKYPQAMLPDMQQLMEQAQQQTQIIPPGMEKSLFYKLLGTKEIDGEQVYEIACYGKIDDINEFLSAAMSNFGDSELLGEAMGAASSMIDNLSFWGVTYVGVDDYLTRQANYGASVTYAKEFQDEAIPLEKIEMLLTIKEYTYDENIDITLPEEVLSAPELELPELEPESELPEESTEELAEDEAPQDEVPEGNASENE
;
A
#
# COMPACT_ATOMS: atom_id res chain seq x y z
N MET A 1 -13.62 -75.15 -15.41
CA MET A 1 -13.82 -73.99 -16.31
C MET A 1 -14.74 -73.01 -15.61
N ARG A 2 -14.37 -71.71 -15.56
CA ARG A 2 -15.24 -70.55 -15.24
C ARG A 2 -15.78 -70.52 -13.79
N LYS A 3 -15.31 -69.65 -12.87
CA LYS A 3 -15.38 -68.17 -12.84
C LYS A 3 -16.74 -67.64 -13.33
N CYS A 4 -17.36 -66.78 -12.51
CA CYS A 4 -18.65 -66.10 -12.72
C CYS A 4 -19.90 -66.98 -12.58
N LEU A 5 -20.48 -67.07 -11.37
CA LEU A 5 -21.95 -67.01 -11.19
C LEU A 5 -22.42 -66.98 -9.70
N CYS A 6 -21.79 -66.24 -8.78
CA CYS A 6 -22.32 -66.09 -7.41
C CYS A 6 -22.37 -64.65 -6.87
N VAL A 7 -22.13 -63.62 -7.69
CA VAL A 7 -22.21 -62.20 -7.26
C VAL A 7 -23.36 -61.45 -7.96
N VAL A 8 -24.14 -62.12 -8.83
CA VAL A 8 -25.26 -61.48 -9.55
C VAL A 8 -26.59 -61.55 -8.79
N SER A 9 -26.66 -62.28 -7.66
CA SER A 9 -27.90 -62.41 -6.87
C SER A 9 -28.07 -61.38 -5.74
N LEU A 10 -27.15 -60.42 -5.59
CA LEU A 10 -27.30 -59.32 -4.61
C LEU A 10 -27.68 -57.97 -5.24
N VAL A 11 -27.78 -57.89 -6.57
CA VAL A 11 -28.07 -56.63 -7.31
C VAL A 11 -29.52 -56.55 -7.82
N LEU A 12 -30.35 -57.57 -7.56
CA LEU A 12 -31.71 -57.68 -8.11
C LEU A 12 -32.85 -57.55 -7.08
N ILE A 13 -32.57 -57.09 -5.86
CA ILE A 13 -33.58 -56.82 -4.80
C ILE A 13 -33.70 -55.32 -4.48
N LEU A 14 -32.96 -54.45 -5.17
CA LEU A 14 -33.00 -52.99 -4.95
C LEU A 14 -33.40 -52.19 -6.21
N MET A 15 -34.22 -52.76 -7.08
CA MET A 15 -34.90 -51.98 -8.11
C MET A 15 -36.38 -52.36 -8.19
N VAL A 16 -37.20 -51.34 -8.39
CA VAL A 16 -38.66 -51.31 -8.60
C VAL A 16 -39.50 -51.02 -7.34
N SER A 17 -39.59 -49.71 -7.06
CA SER A 17 -40.86 -48.97 -6.91
C SER A 17 -41.62 -49.02 -5.58
N THR A 18 -41.24 -48.14 -4.67
CA THR A 18 -42.22 -47.33 -3.93
C THR A 18 -42.17 -45.90 -4.48
N SER A 19 -43.14 -45.59 -5.33
CA SER A 19 -43.52 -44.23 -5.70
C SER A 19 -44.07 -43.51 -4.47
N ALA A 20 -43.16 -42.99 -3.65
CA ALA A 20 -43.40 -41.74 -2.95
C ALA A 20 -43.13 -40.64 -3.96
N LEU A 21 -44.11 -39.77 -4.20
CA LEU A 21 -43.90 -38.46 -4.80
C LEU A 21 -42.96 -37.66 -3.87
N ALA A 22 -41.67 -37.94 -3.95
CA ALA A 22 -40.66 -36.96 -3.59
C ALA A 22 -40.73 -35.94 -4.72
N ALA A 23 -41.32 -34.78 -4.41
CA ALA A 23 -41.15 -33.61 -5.23
C ALA A 23 -39.65 -33.48 -5.54
N VAL A 24 -39.30 -33.65 -6.81
CA VAL A 24 -38.06 -33.08 -7.32
C VAL A 24 -38.11 -31.63 -6.84
N PRO A 25 -37.11 -31.11 -6.11
CA PRO A 25 -36.99 -29.69 -5.96
C PRO A 25 -36.87 -29.19 -7.40
N GLN A 26 -37.98 -28.67 -7.94
CA GLN A 26 -37.87 -27.66 -8.97
C GLN A 26 -36.81 -26.69 -8.46
N PRO A 27 -35.89 -26.20 -9.30
CA PRO A 27 -35.22 -24.97 -8.94
C PRO A 27 -36.39 -24.03 -8.62
N GLU A 28 -36.54 -23.69 -7.34
CA GLU A 28 -37.24 -22.48 -7.00
C GLU A 28 -36.52 -21.46 -7.87
N THR A 29 -37.21 -20.97 -8.90
CA THR A 29 -36.87 -19.69 -9.48
C THR A 29 -36.69 -18.82 -8.27
N ALA A 30 -35.44 -18.53 -7.91
CA ALA A 30 -35.11 -17.60 -6.86
C ALA A 30 -36.01 -16.42 -7.16
N ALA A 31 -36.99 -16.19 -6.29
CA ALA A 31 -37.79 -14.98 -6.38
C ALA A 31 -36.75 -13.87 -6.50
N ASP A 32 -36.81 -13.07 -7.58
CA ASP A 32 -35.82 -12.02 -7.89
C ASP A 32 -35.41 -11.39 -6.56
N ALA A 33 -34.22 -11.77 -6.06
CA ALA A 33 -33.76 -11.24 -4.81
C ALA A 33 -33.71 -9.73 -5.02
N PRO A 34 -34.26 -8.93 -4.09
CA PRO A 34 -34.30 -7.50 -4.29
C PRO A 34 -32.89 -7.03 -4.61
N ALA A 35 -32.76 -6.30 -5.72
CA ALA A 35 -31.48 -5.77 -6.15
C ALA A 35 -30.91 -4.89 -5.03
N LEU A 36 -29.66 -5.14 -4.67
CA LEU A 36 -28.96 -4.34 -3.69
C LEU A 36 -28.84 -2.92 -4.22
N THR A 37 -29.26 -1.95 -3.42
CA THR A 37 -29.15 -0.55 -3.78
C THR A 37 -27.75 -0.02 -3.47
N ARG A 38 -27.39 1.08 -4.14
CA ARG A 38 -26.13 1.78 -3.92
C ARG A 38 -25.97 2.24 -2.47
N GLY A 39 -27.03 2.72 -1.84
CA GLY A 39 -27.04 3.16 -0.46
C GLY A 39 -26.86 2.01 0.53
N GLU A 40 -27.51 0.88 0.29
CA GLU A 40 -27.33 -0.33 1.12
C GLU A 40 -25.89 -0.87 1.01
N PHE A 41 -25.33 -0.93 -0.21
CA PHE A 41 -23.93 -1.31 -0.37
C PHE A 41 -22.97 -0.32 0.28
N ALA A 42 -23.25 0.98 0.19
CA ALA A 42 -22.47 2.00 0.88
C ALA A 42 -22.49 1.79 2.40
N ALA A 43 -23.64 1.45 2.99
CA ALA A 43 -23.76 1.13 4.40
C ALA A 43 -22.93 -0.11 4.79
N MET A 44 -22.95 -1.16 3.96
CA MET A 44 -22.10 -2.35 4.17
C MET A 44 -20.62 -1.97 4.16
N LEU A 45 -20.19 -1.17 3.18
CA LEU A 45 -18.79 -0.79 3.00
C LEU A 45 -18.28 0.13 4.11
N VAL A 46 -19.05 1.17 4.48
CA VAL A 46 -18.72 2.07 5.60
C VAL A 46 -18.54 1.27 6.89
N LYS A 47 -19.44 0.33 7.17
CA LYS A 47 -19.35 -0.51 8.36
C LYS A 47 -18.14 -1.43 8.33
N ALA A 48 -17.88 -2.09 7.19
CA ALA A 48 -16.80 -3.07 7.09
C ALA A 48 -15.41 -2.44 7.13
N ALA A 49 -15.26 -1.25 6.56
CA ALA A 49 -14.01 -0.49 6.57
C ALA A 49 -13.91 0.49 7.76
N GLU A 50 -14.89 0.47 8.69
CA GLU A 50 -14.95 1.33 9.88
C GLU A 50 -14.73 2.82 9.56
N LEU A 51 -15.29 3.29 8.44
CA LEU A 51 -15.10 4.67 7.99
C LEU A 51 -15.83 5.65 8.91
N GLU A 52 -15.09 6.59 9.49
CA GLU A 52 -15.64 7.67 10.30
C GLU A 52 -16.19 8.80 9.42
N GLY A 53 -17.26 9.46 9.87
CA GLY A 53 -17.83 10.61 9.18
C GLY A 53 -19.25 10.91 9.64
N ASP A 54 -19.73 12.09 9.27
CA ASP A 54 -21.08 12.56 9.62
C ASP A 54 -22.07 12.28 8.47
N GLY A 55 -23.30 11.91 8.81
CA GLY A 55 -24.40 11.80 7.85
C GLY A 55 -24.70 10.37 7.38
N GLU A 56 -25.36 10.27 6.23
CA GLU A 56 -25.74 8.97 5.64
C GLU A 56 -24.52 8.26 5.03
N PRO A 57 -24.51 6.92 4.90
CA PRO A 57 -23.35 6.17 4.42
C PRO A 57 -22.78 6.66 3.08
N SER A 58 -23.64 7.09 2.14
CA SER A 58 -23.17 7.65 0.86
C SER A 58 -22.45 8.99 1.02
N GLU A 59 -22.82 9.79 2.02
CA GLU A 59 -22.16 11.06 2.34
C GLU A 59 -20.79 10.81 2.96
N ILE A 60 -20.67 9.81 3.84
CA ILE A 60 -19.39 9.35 4.39
C ILE A 60 -18.46 8.91 3.26
N LEU A 61 -18.92 8.10 2.30
CA LEU A 61 -18.11 7.71 1.14
C LEU A 61 -17.70 8.92 0.26
N VAL A 62 -18.49 10.00 0.22
CA VAL A 62 -18.12 11.24 -0.48
C VAL A 62 -17.03 11.98 0.28
N GLN A 63 -17.12 12.08 1.61
CA GLN A 63 -16.12 12.73 2.47
C GLN A 63 -14.73 12.08 2.30
N HIS A 64 -14.71 10.75 2.21
CA HIS A 64 -13.50 9.95 1.96
C HIS A 64 -13.08 9.90 0.49
N GLY A 65 -13.76 10.62 -0.41
CA GLY A 65 -13.43 10.66 -1.85
C GLY A 65 -13.70 9.36 -2.62
N ILE A 66 -14.24 8.32 -1.98
CA ILE A 66 -14.54 7.00 -2.57
C ILE A 66 -15.55 7.12 -3.72
N MET A 67 -16.44 8.10 -3.67
CA MET A 67 -17.46 8.36 -4.71
C MET A 67 -16.96 9.21 -5.89
N LYS A 68 -15.74 9.76 -5.85
CA LYS A 68 -15.19 10.64 -6.90
C LYS A 68 -15.16 9.92 -8.25
N GLY A 69 -15.77 10.48 -9.30
CA GLY A 69 -15.76 9.89 -10.64
C GLY A 69 -16.68 8.68 -10.86
N VAL A 70 -17.44 8.21 -9.86
CA VAL A 70 -18.48 7.18 -10.09
C VAL A 70 -19.63 7.79 -10.89
N PRO A 71 -20.13 7.14 -11.95
CA PRO A 71 -21.31 7.60 -12.68
C PRO A 71 -22.56 7.72 -11.78
N GLY A 72 -23.29 8.83 -11.92
CA GLY A 72 -24.53 9.10 -11.17
C GLY A 72 -24.71 10.60 -10.93
N LYS A 73 -25.88 11.00 -10.38
CA LYS A 73 -26.17 12.39 -10.00
C LYS A 73 -26.69 12.45 -8.56
N GLY A 74 -26.01 13.19 -7.68
CA GLY A 74 -26.52 13.47 -6.33
C GLY A 74 -26.87 12.21 -5.52
N ASP A 75 -27.99 12.26 -4.80
CA ASP A 75 -28.53 11.15 -4.01
C ASP A 75 -29.22 10.09 -4.88
N ASP A 76 -28.39 9.28 -5.53
CA ASP A 76 -28.79 8.07 -6.26
C ASP A 76 -28.77 6.83 -5.33
N SER A 77 -28.96 6.99 -4.02
CA SER A 77 -28.83 5.90 -3.03
C SER A 77 -29.77 4.71 -3.32
N LEU A 78 -30.98 4.98 -3.83
CA LEU A 78 -31.99 3.95 -4.08
C LEU A 78 -31.79 3.17 -5.40
N ARG A 79 -30.84 3.54 -6.25
CA ARG A 79 -30.64 2.84 -7.53
C ARG A 79 -29.90 1.52 -7.30
N PRO A 80 -30.21 0.46 -8.07
CA PRO A 80 -29.44 -0.78 -8.02
C PRO A 80 -27.95 -0.55 -8.29
N ILE A 81 -27.09 -1.26 -7.57
CA ILE A 81 -25.64 -1.23 -7.77
C ILE A 81 -25.18 -2.36 -8.68
N SER A 82 -24.32 -2.03 -9.65
CA SER A 82 -23.67 -3.01 -10.50
C SER A 82 -22.40 -3.56 -9.85
N ARG A 83 -21.96 -4.76 -10.23
CA ARG A 83 -20.73 -5.37 -9.73
C ARG A 83 -19.50 -4.51 -9.98
N VAL A 84 -19.39 -3.89 -11.16
CA VAL A 84 -18.27 -3.01 -11.51
C VAL A 84 -18.24 -1.76 -10.64
N GLU A 85 -19.41 -1.21 -10.29
CA GLU A 85 -19.48 -0.06 -9.39
C GLU A 85 -19.13 -0.45 -7.96
N ALA A 86 -19.71 -1.54 -7.44
CA ALA A 86 -19.39 -2.06 -6.12
C ALA A 86 -17.88 -2.35 -5.97
N ALA A 87 -17.28 -2.97 -6.98
CA ALA A 87 -15.85 -3.21 -7.07
C ALA A 87 -15.04 -1.89 -7.06
N ALA A 88 -15.45 -0.87 -7.82
CA ALA A 88 -14.75 0.41 -7.80
C ALA A 88 -14.81 1.10 -6.43
N LEU A 89 -15.95 1.03 -5.72
CA LEU A 89 -16.07 1.56 -4.36
C LEU A 89 -15.14 0.81 -3.40
N VAL A 90 -15.12 -0.53 -3.44
CA VAL A 90 -14.22 -1.36 -2.64
C VAL A 90 -12.76 -1.04 -2.92
N ALA A 91 -12.37 -0.95 -4.20
CA ALA A 91 -11.01 -0.65 -4.60
C ALA A 91 -10.54 0.69 -4.00
N ARG A 92 -11.37 1.73 -4.08
CA ARG A 92 -11.03 3.04 -3.54
C ARG A 92 -11.02 3.09 -2.02
N THR A 93 -11.84 2.28 -1.34
CA THR A 93 -11.73 2.09 0.11
C THR A 93 -10.38 1.48 0.49
N LEU A 94 -9.83 0.59 -0.34
CA LEU A 94 -8.47 0.06 -0.21
C LEU A 94 -7.38 1.00 -0.77
N GLY A 95 -7.75 2.23 -1.17
CA GLY A 95 -6.85 3.21 -1.78
C GLY A 95 -6.34 2.86 -3.19
N LEU A 96 -6.90 1.83 -3.82
CA LEU A 96 -6.70 1.49 -5.22
C LEU A 96 -7.52 2.42 -6.11
N ALA A 97 -6.98 3.61 -6.38
CA ALA A 97 -7.62 4.58 -7.25
C ALA A 97 -7.69 4.11 -8.72
N ASP A 98 -8.64 4.64 -9.48
CA ASP A 98 -8.86 4.27 -10.90
C ASP A 98 -7.63 4.54 -11.79
N ALA A 99 -6.77 5.48 -11.40
CA ALA A 99 -5.55 5.83 -12.13
C ALA A 99 -4.35 4.94 -11.75
N THR A 100 -4.56 3.84 -11.02
CA THR A 100 -3.49 2.87 -10.71
C THR A 100 -2.97 2.19 -11.97
N PHE A 101 -1.67 1.86 -12.01
CA PHE A 101 -1.14 0.98 -13.06
C PHE A 101 -1.98 -0.30 -13.15
N PRO A 102 -2.44 -0.73 -14.34
CA PRO A 102 -3.19 -1.98 -14.43
C PRO A 102 -2.30 -3.19 -14.09
N PRO A 103 -2.87 -4.28 -13.56
CA PRO A 103 -2.15 -5.54 -13.43
C PRO A 103 -1.81 -6.12 -14.81
N ASP A 104 -0.66 -6.81 -14.90
CA ASP A 104 -0.30 -7.52 -16.13
C ASP A 104 -1.29 -8.64 -16.43
N ASN A 105 -1.62 -8.80 -17.72
CA ASN A 105 -2.32 -9.97 -18.27
C ASN A 105 -3.61 -10.39 -17.54
N THR A 106 -4.42 -9.43 -17.08
CA THR A 106 -5.72 -9.78 -16.47
C THR A 106 -6.80 -9.83 -17.54
N ASP A 107 -7.34 -11.02 -17.79
CA ASP A 107 -8.46 -11.22 -18.71
C ASP A 107 -9.77 -10.84 -17.99
N ILE A 108 -10.19 -9.58 -18.17
CA ILE A 108 -11.46 -9.08 -17.65
C ILE A 108 -12.38 -8.63 -18.78
N PRO A 109 -13.71 -8.82 -18.63
CA PRO A 109 -14.69 -8.39 -19.62
C PRO A 109 -15.04 -6.90 -19.50
N LEU A 110 -14.01 -6.03 -19.38
CA LEU A 110 -14.13 -4.57 -19.44
C LEU A 110 -13.15 -4.03 -20.49
N LEU A 111 -13.55 -2.99 -21.20
CA LEU A 111 -12.67 -2.29 -22.13
C LEU A 111 -11.65 -1.43 -21.36
N PRO A 112 -10.41 -1.28 -21.85
CA PRO A 112 -9.38 -0.48 -21.17
C PRO A 112 -9.72 1.00 -20.93
N ASP A 113 -10.67 1.56 -21.68
CA ASP A 113 -11.15 2.94 -21.54
C ASP A 113 -12.33 3.08 -20.56
N HIS A 114 -12.84 1.97 -20.00
CA HIS A 114 -13.88 2.00 -19.00
C HIS A 114 -13.34 2.62 -17.70
N TRP A 115 -14.10 3.55 -17.09
CA TRP A 115 -13.67 4.33 -15.91
C TRP A 115 -13.19 3.47 -14.73
N ALA A 116 -13.79 2.28 -14.55
CA ALA A 116 -13.45 1.34 -13.49
C ALA A 116 -12.45 0.24 -13.91
N TYR A 117 -11.89 0.27 -15.12
CA TYR A 117 -11.10 -0.83 -15.67
C TYR A 117 -9.95 -1.24 -14.75
N ASN A 118 -9.08 -0.31 -14.34
CA ASN A 118 -7.91 -0.62 -13.52
C ASN A 118 -8.31 -1.14 -12.12
N ALA A 119 -9.28 -0.49 -11.48
CA ALA A 119 -9.79 -0.90 -10.17
C ALA A 119 -10.38 -2.33 -10.21
N TYR A 120 -11.22 -2.61 -11.20
CA TYR A 120 -11.82 -3.92 -11.39
C TYR A 120 -10.76 -4.98 -11.72
N ALA A 121 -9.78 -4.65 -12.59
CA ALA A 121 -8.69 -5.54 -12.95
C ALA A 121 -7.88 -5.96 -11.72
N TRP A 122 -7.53 -5.03 -10.84
CA TRP A 122 -6.84 -5.36 -9.60
C TRP A 122 -7.68 -6.20 -8.66
N LEU A 123 -8.92 -5.83 -8.40
CA LEU A 123 -9.77 -6.64 -7.52
C LEU A 123 -9.99 -8.05 -8.08
N ALA A 124 -10.08 -8.21 -9.40
CA ALA A 124 -10.15 -9.53 -10.04
C ALA A 124 -8.82 -10.29 -9.85
N ARG A 125 -7.68 -9.62 -10.08
CA ARG A 125 -6.34 -10.17 -9.90
C ARG A 125 -6.06 -10.64 -8.48
N LEU A 126 -6.61 -9.94 -7.48
CA LEU A 126 -6.52 -10.23 -6.05
C LEU A 126 -7.58 -11.24 -5.57
N GLY A 127 -8.41 -11.78 -6.47
CA GLY A 127 -9.47 -12.74 -6.13
C GLY A 127 -10.60 -12.15 -5.27
N ILE A 128 -10.78 -10.83 -5.30
CA ILE A 128 -11.81 -10.12 -4.54
C ILE A 128 -13.14 -10.13 -5.30
N VAL A 129 -13.11 -9.93 -6.62
CA VAL A 129 -14.30 -9.90 -7.49
C VAL A 129 -14.18 -10.89 -8.63
N SER A 130 -15.31 -11.46 -9.06
CA SER A 130 -15.40 -12.30 -10.25
C SER A 130 -16.80 -12.21 -10.89
N GLY A 131 -16.95 -12.73 -12.11
CA GLY A 131 -18.22 -12.75 -12.84
C GLY A 131 -18.45 -11.55 -13.76
N ASP A 132 -19.67 -11.43 -14.30
CA ASP A 132 -20.07 -10.31 -15.18
C ASP A 132 -20.01 -8.95 -14.44
N PRO A 133 -19.17 -7.99 -14.89
CA PRO A 133 -19.06 -6.67 -14.26
C PRO A 133 -20.36 -5.86 -14.32
N PHE A 134 -21.23 -6.12 -15.30
CA PHE A 134 -22.45 -5.34 -15.49
C PHE A 134 -23.67 -5.93 -14.76
N ALA A 135 -23.51 -7.10 -14.14
CA ALA A 135 -24.57 -7.69 -13.32
C ALA A 135 -24.92 -6.77 -12.15
N VAL A 136 -26.21 -6.65 -11.87
CA VAL A 136 -26.73 -6.01 -10.65
C VAL A 136 -26.54 -6.98 -9.50
N LEU A 137 -25.98 -6.49 -8.38
CA LEU A 137 -25.75 -7.33 -7.21
C LEU A 137 -27.03 -7.56 -6.42
N SER A 138 -27.20 -8.77 -5.93
CA SER A 138 -28.08 -9.08 -4.80
C SER A 138 -27.41 -8.71 -3.46
N GLU A 139 -28.20 -8.68 -2.39
CA GLU A 139 -27.69 -8.46 -1.02
C GLU A 139 -26.63 -9.52 -0.62
N GLU A 140 -26.84 -10.78 -0.99
CA GLU A 140 -25.91 -11.88 -0.72
C GLU A 140 -24.58 -11.71 -1.46
N GLU A 141 -24.63 -11.34 -2.74
CA GLU A 141 -23.42 -11.10 -3.53
C GLU A 141 -22.66 -9.85 -3.04
N GLY A 142 -23.37 -8.78 -2.67
CA GLY A 142 -22.76 -7.57 -2.11
C GLY A 142 -22.12 -7.83 -0.74
N THR A 143 -22.81 -8.56 0.13
CA THR A 143 -22.26 -8.99 1.43
C THR A 143 -21.01 -9.85 1.23
N SER A 144 -21.10 -10.85 0.35
CA SER A 144 -19.96 -11.74 0.04
C SER A 144 -18.77 -10.97 -0.51
N LEU A 145 -19.00 -9.95 -1.36
CA LEU A 145 -17.92 -9.10 -1.88
C LEU A 145 -17.21 -8.34 -0.75
N VAL A 146 -17.96 -7.74 0.17
CA VAL A 146 -17.40 -6.97 1.29
C VAL A 146 -16.67 -7.90 2.27
N GLU A 147 -17.30 -8.99 2.69
CA GLU A 147 -16.69 -9.98 3.61
C GLU A 147 -15.42 -10.58 3.01
N ASN A 148 -15.47 -10.99 1.74
CA ASN A 148 -14.29 -11.49 1.04
C ASN A 148 -13.20 -10.41 1.03
N THR A 149 -13.52 -9.13 0.87
CA THR A 149 -12.51 -8.05 0.83
C THR A 149 -11.75 -7.92 2.16
N PHE A 150 -12.46 -7.84 3.29
CA PHE A 150 -11.88 -7.48 4.59
C PHE A 150 -11.61 -8.69 5.49
N GLN A 151 -11.15 -9.80 4.89
CA GLN A 151 -10.85 -11.02 5.62
C GLN A 151 -9.54 -11.66 5.14
N THR A 152 -8.72 -12.05 6.11
CA THR A 152 -7.60 -12.98 5.93
C THR A 152 -8.01 -14.36 6.45
N THR A 153 -7.70 -15.42 5.69
CA THR A 153 -8.01 -16.80 6.07
C THR A 153 -6.84 -17.48 6.79
N GLU A 154 -7.12 -18.45 7.66
CA GLU A 154 -6.07 -19.12 8.46
C GLU A 154 -5.10 -19.95 7.60
N ASP A 155 -5.56 -20.45 6.46
CA ASP A 155 -4.75 -21.26 5.54
C ASP A 155 -3.61 -20.46 4.89
N VAL A 156 -3.85 -19.22 4.46
CA VAL A 156 -2.81 -18.35 3.92
C VAL A 156 -1.81 -17.93 4.99
N ILE A 157 -2.28 -17.67 6.22
CA ILE A 157 -1.40 -17.38 7.36
C ILE A 157 -0.47 -18.56 7.64
N ALA A 158 -0.99 -19.80 7.62
CA ALA A 158 -0.17 -20.98 7.83
C ALA A 158 0.90 -21.17 6.74
N ILE A 159 0.61 -20.81 5.49
CA ILE A 159 1.60 -20.86 4.39
C ILE A 159 2.69 -19.80 4.61
N LEU A 160 2.31 -18.57 4.96
CA LEU A 160 3.23 -17.46 5.19
C LEU A 160 4.12 -17.71 6.41
N GLN A 161 3.58 -18.26 7.50
CA GLN A 161 4.36 -18.68 8.67
C GLN A 161 5.37 -19.77 8.34
N LYS A 162 4.98 -20.74 7.50
CA LYS A 162 5.93 -21.75 7.02
C LYS A 162 7.02 -21.16 6.14
N SER A 163 6.67 -20.22 5.26
CA SER A 163 7.66 -19.52 4.42
C SER A 163 8.67 -18.78 5.27
N GLN A 164 8.21 -18.01 6.26
CA GLN A 164 9.08 -17.31 7.20
C GLN A 164 9.98 -18.28 7.98
N ALA A 165 9.41 -19.38 8.50
CA ALA A 165 10.17 -20.40 9.21
C ALA A 165 11.21 -21.11 8.31
N GLN A 166 10.93 -21.31 7.02
CA GLN A 166 11.88 -21.92 6.08
C GLN A 166 13.06 -21.01 5.77
N LEU A 167 12.83 -19.70 5.62
CA LEU A 167 13.91 -18.71 5.48
C LEU A 167 14.85 -18.73 6.70
N GLN A 168 14.31 -18.99 7.90
CA GLN A 168 15.10 -19.13 9.12
C GLN A 168 15.81 -20.49 9.22
N ALA A 169 15.12 -21.58 8.87
CA ALA A 169 15.59 -22.95 9.10
C ALA A 169 16.58 -23.45 8.04
N LYS A 170 16.50 -22.98 6.80
CA LYS A 170 17.42 -23.39 5.72
C LYS A 170 18.84 -22.86 5.88
N GLU A 171 19.10 -22.07 6.93
CA GLU A 171 20.33 -21.31 7.10
C GLU A 171 20.65 -20.49 5.84
N THR A 172 19.63 -20.03 5.10
CA THR A 172 19.85 -19.25 3.88
C THR A 172 20.69 -18.05 4.25
N THR A 173 21.93 -18.03 3.80
CA THR A 173 22.89 -16.99 4.16
C THR A 173 22.91 -15.88 3.15
N SER A 174 22.36 -16.11 1.95
CA SER A 174 22.40 -15.13 0.89
C SER A 174 21.29 -15.31 -0.14
N PHE A 175 20.94 -14.21 -0.80
CA PHE A 175 20.03 -14.26 -1.94
C PHE A 175 20.29 -13.11 -2.90
N ARG A 176 19.93 -13.35 -4.16
CA ARG A 176 19.95 -12.38 -5.25
C ARG A 176 18.54 -12.22 -5.81
N THR A 177 18.18 -10.96 -6.08
CA THR A 177 16.88 -10.60 -6.65
C THR A 177 17.06 -9.67 -7.84
N VAL A 178 16.21 -9.86 -8.85
CA VAL A 178 16.11 -8.97 -10.01
C VAL A 178 14.70 -8.40 -10.05
N MET A 179 14.60 -7.08 -10.02
CA MET A 179 13.34 -6.36 -9.93
C MET A 179 13.23 -5.33 -11.05
N ASP A 180 12.03 -5.18 -11.59
CA ASP A 180 11.68 -4.06 -12.47
C ASP A 180 10.60 -3.21 -11.81
N GLY A 181 10.78 -1.89 -11.87
CA GLY A 181 9.89 -0.92 -11.26
C GLY A 181 9.34 0.08 -12.27
N GLN A 182 8.15 0.61 -11.99
CA GLN A 182 7.61 1.80 -12.64
C GLN A 182 7.09 2.73 -11.56
N ILE A 183 7.47 4.01 -11.63
CA ILE A 183 6.95 5.04 -10.73
C ILE A 183 6.05 5.97 -11.54
N ARG A 184 4.99 6.46 -10.90
CA ARG A 184 4.16 7.56 -11.39
C ARG A 184 4.05 8.62 -10.30
N ILE A 185 4.39 9.84 -10.67
CA ILE A 185 4.24 11.02 -9.82
C ILE A 185 3.02 11.78 -10.34
N THR A 186 2.05 12.06 -9.46
CA THR A 186 0.81 12.76 -9.80
C THR A 186 0.80 14.12 -9.09
N PRO A 187 1.02 15.22 -9.82
CA PRO A 187 0.86 16.56 -9.25
C PRO A 187 -0.62 16.86 -8.97
N ARG A 188 -0.87 17.73 -8.00
CA ARG A 188 -2.21 18.18 -7.59
C ARG A 188 -2.67 19.35 -8.48
N PRO A 189 -3.66 19.16 -9.36
CA PRO A 189 -4.04 20.21 -10.31
C PRO A 189 -4.52 21.50 -9.63
N GLY A 190 -4.04 22.65 -10.11
CA GLY A 190 -4.49 23.96 -9.65
C GLY A 190 -3.89 24.44 -8.32
N VAL A 191 -2.92 23.73 -7.76
CA VAL A 191 -2.14 24.17 -6.59
C VAL A 191 -0.83 24.81 -7.05
N GLU A 192 -0.41 25.88 -6.37
CA GLU A 192 0.85 26.55 -6.65
C GLU A 192 2.03 25.57 -6.56
N GLY A 193 2.96 25.63 -7.52
CA GLY A 193 4.09 24.70 -7.60
C GLY A 193 3.78 23.35 -8.26
N ALA A 194 2.52 22.94 -8.41
CA ALA A 194 2.17 21.66 -9.05
C ALA A 194 2.59 21.58 -10.52
N ASP A 195 2.50 22.70 -11.26
CA ASP A 195 2.94 22.80 -12.66
C ASP A 195 4.47 22.69 -12.83
N GLN A 196 5.24 22.81 -11.74
CA GLN A 196 6.69 22.66 -11.73
C GLN A 196 7.12 21.20 -11.50
N ILE A 197 6.21 20.34 -11.02
CA ILE A 197 6.50 18.92 -10.82
C ILE A 197 6.50 18.24 -12.19
N PRO A 198 7.62 17.65 -12.62
CA PRO A 198 7.71 17.07 -13.94
C PRO A 198 6.83 15.81 -14.02
N SER A 199 6.05 15.71 -15.10
CA SER A 199 5.29 14.51 -15.42
C SER A 199 6.23 13.45 -16.01
N ILE A 200 6.98 12.78 -15.13
CA ILE A 200 7.85 11.66 -15.46
C ILE A 200 7.28 10.35 -14.94
N ALA A 201 7.55 9.28 -15.69
CA ALA A 201 7.25 7.91 -15.29
C ALA A 201 8.54 7.08 -15.37
N PRO A 202 9.46 7.23 -14.39
CA PRO A 202 10.73 6.55 -14.45
C PRO A 202 10.52 5.04 -14.33
N LYS A 203 11.30 4.29 -15.11
CA LYS A 203 11.40 2.84 -15.04
C LYS A 203 12.67 2.47 -14.29
N LEU A 204 12.56 1.51 -13.41
CA LEU A 204 13.65 1.02 -12.59
C LEU A 204 14.00 -0.40 -13.05
N HIS A 205 15.29 -0.70 -13.09
CA HIS A 205 15.80 -2.06 -13.08
C HIS A 205 16.78 -2.17 -11.91
N LEU A 206 16.47 -3.03 -10.94
CA LEU A 206 17.24 -3.21 -9.72
C LEU A 206 17.76 -4.64 -9.66
N VAL A 207 19.07 -4.78 -9.50
CA VAL A 207 19.71 -6.03 -9.05
C VAL A 207 20.14 -5.81 -7.61
N GLN A 208 19.67 -6.67 -6.72
CA GLN A 208 20.02 -6.64 -5.31
C GLN A 208 20.59 -7.98 -4.89
N GLU A 209 21.75 -7.94 -4.26
CA GLU A 209 22.45 -9.05 -3.65
C GLU A 209 22.53 -8.82 -2.14
N MET A 210 22.25 -9.85 -1.35
CA MET A 210 22.28 -9.77 0.10
C MET A 210 23.02 -10.97 0.66
N ILE A 211 23.92 -10.72 1.61
CA ILE A 211 24.50 -11.74 2.50
C ILE A 211 24.05 -11.38 3.92
N LEU A 212 23.28 -12.28 4.53
CA LEU A 212 22.74 -12.09 5.86
C LEU A 212 23.86 -12.07 6.92
N PRO A 213 23.71 -11.26 7.99
CA PRO A 213 22.56 -10.41 8.31
C PRO A 213 22.65 -8.96 7.82
N ASN A 214 23.76 -8.52 7.22
CA ASN A 214 24.04 -7.08 7.15
C ASN A 214 24.87 -6.61 5.94
N LYS A 215 25.02 -7.45 4.90
CA LYS A 215 25.69 -7.03 3.66
C LYS A 215 24.70 -6.96 2.53
N ILE A 216 24.63 -5.81 1.88
CA ILE A 216 23.74 -5.53 0.77
C ILE A 216 24.55 -4.83 -0.32
N HIS A 217 24.39 -5.28 -1.55
CA HIS A 217 24.85 -4.58 -2.75
C HIS A 217 23.66 -4.40 -3.69
N GLN A 218 23.48 -3.17 -4.18
CA GLN A 218 22.40 -2.84 -5.09
C GLN A 218 22.94 -2.05 -6.28
N VAL A 219 22.53 -2.45 -7.47
CA VAL A 219 22.73 -1.69 -8.71
C VAL A 219 21.34 -1.36 -9.26
N MET A 220 21.04 -0.07 -9.35
CA MET A 220 19.77 0.43 -9.86
C MET A 220 19.99 1.25 -11.13
N THR A 221 19.36 0.81 -12.22
CA THR A 221 19.26 1.57 -13.47
C THR A 221 17.92 2.28 -13.50
N ILE A 222 17.94 3.61 -13.61
CA ILE A 222 16.77 4.47 -13.72
C ILE A 222 16.71 5.01 -15.15
N GLN A 223 15.64 4.66 -15.86
CA GLN A 223 15.34 5.20 -17.18
C GLN A 223 14.20 6.20 -17.06
N MET A 224 14.44 7.44 -17.49
CA MET A 224 13.45 8.51 -17.47
C MET A 224 13.46 9.29 -18.77
N THR A 225 12.31 9.78 -19.19
CA THR A 225 12.20 10.69 -20.33
C THR A 225 11.91 12.08 -19.80
N LEU A 226 12.91 12.97 -19.87
CA LEU A 226 12.75 14.35 -19.44
C LEU A 226 12.25 15.21 -20.61
N PRO A 227 11.36 16.19 -20.35
CA PRO A 227 11.05 17.23 -21.33
C PRO A 227 12.35 17.88 -21.83
N GLU A 228 12.43 18.15 -23.13
CA GLU A 228 13.56 18.83 -23.80
C GLU A 228 14.90 18.07 -23.84
N MET A 229 15.19 17.19 -22.87
CA MET A 229 16.43 16.40 -22.82
C MET A 229 16.30 14.97 -23.38
N GLY A 230 15.08 14.50 -23.63
CA GLY A 230 14.82 13.17 -24.18
C GLY A 230 15.05 12.05 -23.17
N ALA A 231 15.32 10.84 -23.68
CA ALA A 231 15.57 9.67 -22.83
C ALA A 231 16.92 9.80 -22.13
N GLN A 232 16.90 9.66 -20.81
CA GLN A 232 18.05 9.65 -19.92
C GLN A 232 18.12 8.30 -19.21
N GLU A 233 19.34 7.84 -18.98
CA GLU A 233 19.64 6.66 -18.20
C GLU A 233 20.63 7.04 -17.11
N MET A 234 20.31 6.71 -15.87
CA MET A 234 21.17 6.91 -14.72
C MET A 234 21.37 5.57 -14.03
N VAL A 235 22.63 5.24 -13.74
CA VAL A 235 22.98 4.07 -12.95
C VAL A 235 23.49 4.55 -11.60
N THR A 236 22.81 4.16 -10.54
CA THR A 236 23.27 4.35 -9.17
C THR A 236 23.62 2.98 -8.58
N GLU A 237 24.56 3.00 -7.66
CA GLU A 237 25.06 1.81 -6.98
C GLU A 237 25.17 2.13 -5.49
N SER A 238 24.82 1.16 -4.65
CA SER A 238 24.95 1.30 -3.20
C SER A 238 25.45 0.03 -2.55
N TYR A 239 26.12 0.21 -1.42
CA TYR A 239 26.59 -0.85 -0.55
C TYR A 239 26.13 -0.57 0.87
N ILE A 240 25.69 -1.60 1.57
CA ILE A 240 25.64 -1.62 3.04
C ILE A 240 26.55 -2.74 3.48
N VAL A 241 27.62 -2.44 4.20
CA VAL A 241 28.58 -3.43 4.70
C VAL A 241 28.95 -3.04 6.12
N ASP A 242 28.80 -3.98 7.05
CA ASP A 242 29.16 -3.83 8.47
C ASP A 242 28.56 -2.54 9.09
N GLY A 243 27.29 -2.25 8.78
CA GLY A 243 26.56 -1.09 9.30
C GLY A 243 26.92 0.26 8.65
N THR A 244 27.75 0.28 7.61
CA THR A 244 28.06 1.49 6.85
C THR A 244 27.39 1.45 5.48
N MET A 245 26.66 2.52 5.14
CA MET A 245 26.06 2.70 3.82
C MET A 245 26.93 3.61 2.94
N TYR A 246 27.11 3.19 1.70
CA TYR A 246 27.75 3.94 0.64
C TYR A 246 26.79 4.05 -0.53
N GLN A 247 26.74 5.20 -1.18
CA GLN A 247 25.91 5.38 -2.36
C GLN A 247 26.62 6.25 -3.39
N LYS A 248 26.41 5.91 -4.66
CA LYS A 248 26.85 6.72 -5.79
C LYS A 248 25.76 7.73 -6.12
N LEU A 249 26.03 9.00 -5.85
CA LEU A 249 25.10 10.12 -6.05
C LEU A 249 25.66 11.13 -7.04
N PRO A 250 24.81 11.86 -7.79
CA PRO A 250 25.27 13.00 -8.57
C PRO A 250 25.68 14.13 -7.62
N ASP A 251 26.89 14.65 -7.83
CA ASP A 251 27.39 15.83 -7.14
C ASP A 251 26.51 17.04 -7.49
N PRO A 252 26.02 17.82 -6.50
CA PRO A 252 25.07 18.88 -6.75
C PRO A 252 25.65 20.08 -7.51
N GLU A 253 26.97 20.29 -7.45
CA GLU A 253 27.64 21.41 -8.14
C GLU A 253 28.03 21.05 -9.58
N THR A 254 28.50 19.81 -9.78
CA THR A 254 29.11 19.37 -11.04
C THR A 254 28.22 18.42 -11.84
N GLY A 255 27.27 17.75 -11.20
CA GLY A 255 26.43 16.69 -11.78
C GLY A 255 27.18 15.37 -12.03
N GLU A 256 28.46 15.29 -11.70
CA GLU A 256 29.26 14.05 -11.85
C GLU A 256 28.92 13.06 -10.73
N LEU A 257 28.85 11.77 -11.05
CA LEU A 257 28.57 10.74 -10.06
C LEU A 257 29.79 10.51 -9.15
N SER A 258 29.62 10.73 -7.85
CA SER A 258 30.63 10.49 -6.82
C SER A 258 30.11 9.56 -5.74
N TRP A 259 31.02 8.84 -5.08
CA TRP A 259 30.68 8.01 -3.93
C TRP A 259 30.59 8.87 -2.68
N VAL A 260 29.54 8.66 -1.90
CA VAL A 260 29.39 9.23 -0.55
C VAL A 260 29.20 8.13 0.47
N LYS A 261 29.71 8.38 1.68
CA LYS A 261 29.50 7.54 2.85
C LYS A 261 28.49 8.22 3.77
N TYR A 262 27.46 7.48 4.19
CA TYR A 262 26.46 8.01 5.12
C TYR A 262 26.98 8.02 6.57
N PRO A 263 26.69 9.07 7.36
CA PRO A 263 26.91 9.06 8.79
C PRO A 263 26.20 7.88 9.46
N GLN A 264 26.91 7.17 10.34
CA GLN A 264 26.37 5.96 10.98
C GLN A 264 25.09 6.24 11.80
N ALA A 265 24.96 7.45 12.36
CA ALA A 265 23.78 7.85 13.13
C ALA A 265 22.47 7.90 12.31
N MET A 266 22.55 8.00 10.98
CA MET A 266 21.37 8.01 10.11
C MET A 266 20.92 6.60 9.69
N LEU A 267 21.72 5.57 9.98
CA LEU A 267 21.42 4.21 9.56
C LEU A 267 20.86 3.42 10.74
N PRO A 268 19.77 2.66 10.54
CA PRO A 268 19.33 1.73 11.56
C PRO A 268 20.30 0.54 11.66
N ASP A 269 20.34 -0.10 12.83
CA ASP A 269 21.17 -1.30 13.03
C ASP A 269 20.58 -2.50 12.30
N MET A 270 21.00 -2.69 11.05
CA MET A 270 20.50 -3.77 10.18
C MET A 270 20.62 -5.16 10.80
N GLN A 271 21.65 -5.42 11.61
CA GLN A 271 21.78 -6.73 12.27
C GLN A 271 20.66 -6.92 13.29
N GLN A 272 20.45 -5.92 14.15
CA GLN A 272 19.36 -5.96 15.13
C GLN A 272 18.00 -6.11 14.44
N LEU A 273 17.78 -5.38 13.34
CA LEU A 273 16.53 -5.47 12.57
C LEU A 273 16.29 -6.87 12.02
N MET A 274 17.32 -7.49 11.46
CA MET A 274 17.20 -8.84 10.93
C MET A 274 16.94 -9.86 12.04
N GLU A 275 17.63 -9.75 13.17
CA GLU A 275 17.40 -10.61 14.33
C GLU A 275 15.96 -10.47 14.87
N GLN A 276 15.42 -9.26 14.89
CA GLN A 276 14.04 -9.00 15.30
C GLN A 276 13.02 -9.48 14.27
N ALA A 277 13.25 -9.23 12.98
CA ALA A 277 12.42 -9.76 11.90
C ALA A 277 12.37 -11.30 11.90
N GLN A 278 13.47 -11.95 12.34
CA GLN A 278 13.51 -13.40 12.56
C GLN A 278 12.72 -13.82 13.82
N GLN A 279 12.69 -13.01 14.87
CA GLN A 279 11.91 -13.30 16.08
C GLN A 279 10.42 -13.02 15.92
N GLN A 280 10.03 -12.19 14.95
CA GLN A 280 8.64 -11.91 14.64
C GLN A 280 7.97 -13.17 14.09
N THR A 281 7.00 -13.72 14.84
CA THR A 281 6.26 -14.93 14.45
C THR A 281 4.89 -14.63 13.83
N GLN A 282 4.46 -13.36 13.89
CA GLN A 282 3.18 -12.90 13.37
C GLN A 282 3.37 -12.27 12.00
N ILE A 283 2.61 -12.77 11.02
CA ILE A 283 2.63 -12.29 9.63
C ILE A 283 2.01 -10.90 9.50
N ILE A 284 0.93 -10.66 10.24
CA ILE A 284 0.31 -9.35 10.37
C ILE A 284 0.81 -8.76 11.70
N PRO A 285 1.45 -7.58 11.69
CA PRO A 285 1.82 -6.89 12.92
C PRO A 285 0.58 -6.63 13.80
N PRO A 286 0.69 -6.70 15.14
CA PRO A 286 -0.40 -6.32 16.03
C PRO A 286 -0.91 -4.90 15.73
N GLY A 287 -2.23 -4.72 15.68
CA GLY A 287 -2.87 -3.44 15.35
C GLY A 287 -3.14 -3.25 13.85
N MET A 288 -2.60 -4.13 13.00
CA MET A 288 -2.74 -4.04 11.54
C MET A 288 -3.73 -5.06 10.96
N GLU A 289 -4.44 -5.81 11.80
CA GLU A 289 -5.37 -6.89 11.39
C GLU A 289 -6.57 -6.40 10.58
N LYS A 290 -6.89 -5.10 10.67
CA LYS A 290 -7.95 -4.45 9.90
C LYS A 290 -7.44 -3.70 8.66
N SER A 291 -6.13 -3.62 8.50
CA SER A 291 -5.48 -2.79 7.48
C SER A 291 -4.72 -3.64 6.47
N LEU A 292 -4.26 -4.84 6.86
CA LEU A 292 -3.49 -5.76 6.01
C LEU A 292 -4.24 -7.08 5.83
N PHE A 293 -4.46 -7.44 4.57
CA PHE A 293 -5.20 -8.64 4.20
C PHE A 293 -4.38 -9.55 3.30
N TYR A 294 -4.52 -10.85 3.51
CA TYR A 294 -3.89 -11.89 2.71
C TYR A 294 -4.92 -12.89 2.22
N LYS A 295 -4.71 -13.41 1.01
CA LYS A 295 -5.57 -14.45 0.43
C LYS A 295 -4.78 -15.47 -0.37
N LEU A 296 -5.15 -16.73 -0.21
CA LEU A 296 -4.73 -17.78 -1.12
C LEU A 296 -5.63 -17.78 -2.37
N LEU A 297 -5.06 -17.45 -3.53
CA LEU A 297 -5.75 -17.49 -4.83
C LEU A 297 -5.79 -18.91 -5.42
N GLY A 298 -4.92 -19.79 -4.93
CA GLY A 298 -4.84 -21.18 -5.32
C GLY A 298 -3.40 -21.60 -5.56
N THR A 299 -3.22 -22.57 -6.46
CA THR A 299 -1.91 -23.02 -6.93
C THR A 299 -1.82 -22.90 -8.44
N LYS A 300 -0.62 -22.66 -8.93
CA LYS A 300 -0.29 -22.60 -10.36
C LYS A 300 1.10 -23.17 -10.62
N GLU A 301 1.40 -23.44 -11.87
CA GLU A 301 2.73 -23.87 -12.29
C GLU A 301 3.50 -22.66 -12.85
N ILE A 302 4.73 -22.46 -12.38
CA ILE A 302 5.70 -21.48 -12.90
C ILE A 302 7.01 -22.23 -13.14
N ASP A 303 7.54 -22.17 -14.36
CA ASP A 303 8.81 -22.81 -14.75
C ASP A 303 8.92 -24.31 -14.38
N GLY A 304 7.79 -25.02 -14.41
CA GLY A 304 7.70 -26.44 -14.05
C GLY A 304 7.62 -26.74 -12.55
N GLU A 305 7.56 -25.72 -11.71
CA GLU A 305 7.37 -25.82 -10.25
C GLU A 305 5.95 -25.40 -9.85
N GLN A 306 5.34 -26.14 -8.91
CA GLN A 306 4.07 -25.74 -8.33
C GLN A 306 4.28 -24.67 -7.26
N VAL A 307 3.54 -23.58 -7.36
CA VAL A 307 3.59 -22.46 -6.42
C VAL A 307 2.20 -22.17 -5.85
N TYR A 308 2.14 -21.76 -4.59
CA TYR A 308 1.02 -21.04 -4.02
C TYR A 308 0.99 -19.63 -4.60
N GLU A 309 -0.20 -19.17 -4.96
CA GLU A 309 -0.44 -17.80 -5.39
C GLU A 309 -1.14 -17.05 -4.26
N ILE A 310 -0.46 -16.06 -3.67
CA ILE A 310 -0.92 -15.37 -2.47
C ILE A 310 -1.08 -13.89 -2.77
N ALA A 311 -2.30 -13.37 -2.67
CA ALA A 311 -2.55 -11.94 -2.72
C ALA A 311 -2.30 -11.31 -1.35
N CYS A 312 -1.74 -10.10 -1.36
CA CYS A 312 -1.65 -9.21 -0.20
C CYS A 312 -2.17 -7.83 -0.61
N TYR A 313 -2.91 -7.16 0.26
CA TYR A 313 -3.39 -5.80 -0.01
C TYR A 313 -3.82 -5.11 1.28
N GLY A 314 -3.87 -3.79 1.24
CA GLY A 314 -4.24 -3.00 2.40
C GLY A 314 -4.11 -1.51 2.19
N LYS A 315 -4.66 -0.78 3.15
CA LYS A 315 -4.57 0.67 3.26
C LYS A 315 -4.25 1.02 4.71
N ILE A 316 -3.31 1.92 4.88
CA ILE A 316 -2.86 2.45 6.15
C ILE A 316 -3.19 3.93 6.13
N ASP A 317 -4.18 4.31 6.95
CA ASP A 317 -4.60 5.69 7.14
C ASP A 317 -3.78 6.40 8.23
N ASP A 318 -3.38 5.67 9.28
CA ASP A 318 -2.47 6.18 10.30
C ASP A 318 -1.05 5.62 10.10
N ILE A 319 -0.21 6.40 9.42
CA ILE A 319 1.19 6.07 9.18
C ILE A 319 1.97 6.02 10.50
N ASN A 320 1.61 6.82 11.51
CA ASN A 320 2.30 6.81 12.80
C ASN A 320 1.97 5.55 13.59
N GLU A 321 0.73 5.08 13.54
CA GLU A 321 0.35 3.79 14.11
C GLU A 321 1.07 2.65 13.39
N PHE A 322 1.11 2.66 12.05
CA PHE A 322 1.85 1.67 11.27
C PHE A 322 3.34 1.65 11.59
N LEU A 323 3.98 2.83 11.60
CA LEU A 323 5.38 2.96 11.95
C LEU A 323 5.59 2.51 13.39
N SER A 324 4.75 2.89 14.34
CA SER A 324 4.87 2.42 15.74
C SER A 324 4.73 0.90 15.85
N ALA A 325 3.79 0.30 15.12
CA ALA A 325 3.58 -1.16 15.11
C ALA A 325 4.77 -1.89 14.46
N ALA A 326 5.24 -1.42 13.31
CA ALA A 326 6.38 -1.99 12.57
C ALA A 326 7.73 -1.73 13.27
N MET A 327 7.88 -0.57 13.90
CA MET A 327 9.12 -0.03 14.47
C MET A 327 9.19 -0.05 16.00
N SER A 328 8.22 -0.63 16.70
CA SER A 328 8.38 -1.04 18.12
C SER A 328 9.66 -1.88 18.36
N ASN A 329 10.26 -2.37 17.26
CA ASN A 329 11.51 -3.10 17.20
C ASN A 329 12.75 -2.21 16.87
N PHE A 330 12.64 -1.04 16.24
CA PHE A 330 13.77 -0.33 15.60
C PHE A 330 14.70 0.51 16.51
N GLY A 331 14.42 0.63 17.81
CA GLY A 331 15.26 1.38 18.76
C GLY A 331 15.13 2.91 18.70
N ASP A 332 15.50 3.58 19.79
CA ASP A 332 15.29 5.01 20.05
C ASP A 332 16.33 5.92 19.35
N SER A 333 16.35 5.98 18.01
CA SER A 333 17.07 7.08 17.32
C SER A 333 16.19 8.33 17.27
N GLU A 334 16.46 9.28 18.16
CA GLU A 334 15.71 10.54 18.32
C GLU A 334 15.66 11.35 17.00
N LEU A 335 16.80 11.48 16.31
CA LEU A 335 16.91 12.19 15.02
C LEU A 335 16.06 11.54 13.90
N LEU A 336 16.06 10.20 13.84
CA LEU A 336 15.26 9.47 12.85
C LEU A 336 13.77 9.56 13.19
N GLY A 337 13.43 9.50 14.49
CA GLY A 337 12.07 9.67 14.98
C GLY A 337 11.47 11.03 14.64
N GLU A 338 12.22 12.12 14.82
CA GLU A 338 11.79 13.48 14.48
C GLU A 338 11.60 13.67 12.97
N ALA A 339 12.56 13.23 12.15
CA ALA A 339 12.48 13.31 10.70
C ALA A 339 11.29 12.51 10.14
N MET A 340 11.03 11.32 10.69
CA MET A 340 9.89 10.49 10.29
C MET A 340 8.56 11.03 10.80
N GLY A 341 8.52 11.60 12.00
CA GLY A 341 7.34 12.26 12.55
C GLY A 341 6.88 13.42 11.65
N ALA A 342 7.82 14.28 11.23
CA ALA A 342 7.52 15.35 10.28
C ALA A 342 7.02 14.79 8.93
N ALA A 343 7.70 13.79 8.36
CA ALA A 343 7.29 13.17 7.09
C ALA A 343 5.92 12.47 7.17
N SER A 344 5.56 11.88 8.32
CA SER A 344 4.28 11.20 8.52
C SER A 344 3.08 12.15 8.34
N SER A 345 3.20 13.38 8.85
CA SER A 345 2.12 14.37 8.81
C SER A 345 1.85 14.93 7.41
N MET A 346 2.80 14.75 6.47
CA MET A 346 2.62 15.09 5.06
C MET A 346 1.90 13.97 4.28
N ILE A 347 1.85 12.76 4.82
CA ILE A 347 1.24 11.59 4.18
C ILE A 347 -0.18 11.44 4.70
N ASP A 348 -1.13 11.37 3.78
CA ASP A 348 -2.55 11.13 4.07
C ASP A 348 -2.83 9.63 4.24
N ASN A 349 -2.29 8.80 3.35
CA ASN A 349 -2.39 7.35 3.45
C ASN A 349 -1.33 6.63 2.61
N LEU A 350 -1.08 5.37 2.99
CA LEU A 350 -0.28 4.41 2.23
C LEU A 350 -1.18 3.23 1.85
N SER A 351 -1.26 2.93 0.56
CA SER A 351 -1.93 1.73 0.07
C SER A 351 -0.92 0.80 -0.58
N PHE A 352 -1.12 -0.50 -0.45
CA PHE A 352 -0.29 -1.51 -1.09
C PHE A 352 -1.14 -2.68 -1.52
N TRP A 353 -0.69 -3.37 -2.56
CA TRP A 353 -1.37 -4.53 -3.11
C TRP A 353 -0.38 -5.36 -3.89
N GLY A 354 -0.69 -6.63 -4.12
CA GLY A 354 0.18 -7.46 -4.92
C GLY A 354 -0.09 -8.94 -4.78
N VAL A 355 0.73 -9.70 -5.48
CA VAL A 355 0.69 -11.15 -5.48
C VAL A 355 2.11 -11.70 -5.37
N THR A 356 2.30 -12.62 -4.43
CA THR A 356 3.53 -13.36 -4.22
C THR A 356 3.34 -14.80 -4.64
N TYR A 357 4.36 -15.37 -5.27
CA TYR A 357 4.39 -16.78 -5.65
C TYR A 357 5.40 -17.52 -4.79
N VAL A 358 4.90 -18.51 -4.03
CA VAL A 358 5.68 -19.25 -3.02
C VAL A 358 5.72 -20.72 -3.40
N GLY A 359 6.91 -21.34 -3.46
CA GLY A 359 7.07 -22.75 -3.78
C GLY A 359 6.28 -23.65 -2.84
N VAL A 360 5.56 -24.64 -3.37
CA VAL A 360 4.74 -25.55 -2.55
C VAL A 360 5.60 -26.49 -1.70
N ASP A 361 6.74 -26.91 -2.25
CA ASP A 361 7.61 -27.91 -1.62
C ASP A 361 8.51 -27.33 -0.54
N ASP A 362 9.01 -26.10 -0.75
CA ASP A 362 10.04 -25.52 0.10
C ASP A 362 9.68 -24.17 0.74
N TYR A 363 8.50 -23.65 0.41
CA TYR A 363 7.95 -22.40 0.92
C TYR A 363 8.81 -21.15 0.70
N LEU A 364 9.75 -21.18 -0.25
CA LEU A 364 10.53 -20.00 -0.62
C LEU A 364 9.82 -19.20 -1.73
N THR A 365 10.02 -17.89 -1.76
CA THR A 365 9.46 -17.02 -2.80
C THR A 365 10.14 -17.32 -4.14
N ARG A 366 9.40 -17.22 -5.24
CA ARG A 366 9.93 -17.36 -6.61
C ARG A 366 9.83 -16.07 -7.40
N GLN A 367 8.69 -15.41 -7.28
CA GLN A 367 8.33 -14.20 -7.99
C GLN A 367 7.38 -13.37 -7.13
N ALA A 368 7.31 -12.07 -7.38
CA ALA A 368 6.29 -11.21 -6.79
C ALA A 368 5.94 -10.04 -7.71
N ASN A 369 4.72 -9.52 -7.59
CA ASN A 369 4.30 -8.28 -8.20
C ASN A 369 3.57 -7.45 -7.14
N TYR A 370 4.11 -6.27 -6.83
CA TYR A 370 3.59 -5.37 -5.82
C TYR A 370 3.30 -4.00 -6.43
N GLY A 371 2.18 -3.41 -6.05
CA GLY A 371 1.92 -2.00 -6.18
C GLY A 371 1.88 -1.34 -4.81
N ALA A 372 2.32 -0.09 -4.75
CA ALA A 372 2.17 0.76 -3.59
C ALA A 372 1.83 2.17 -4.04
N SER A 373 1.06 2.90 -3.23
CA SER A 373 0.81 4.31 -3.45
C SER A 373 0.79 5.08 -2.15
N VAL A 374 1.48 6.21 -2.14
CA VAL A 374 1.48 7.20 -1.06
C VAL A 374 0.67 8.39 -1.55
N THR A 375 -0.40 8.71 -0.84
CA THR A 375 -1.19 9.92 -1.06
C THR A 375 -0.74 10.98 -0.05
N TYR A 376 -0.61 12.22 -0.50
CA TYR A 376 -0.17 13.33 0.36
C TYR A 376 -1.37 14.11 0.88
N ALA A 377 -1.22 14.64 2.09
CA ALA A 377 -2.16 15.57 2.71
C ALA A 377 -2.40 16.78 1.80
N LYS A 378 -3.52 17.48 2.01
CA LYS A 378 -3.81 18.70 1.22
C LYS A 378 -2.90 19.84 1.60
N GLU A 379 -2.59 19.95 2.88
CA GLU A 379 -1.83 21.04 3.49
C GLU A 379 -0.85 20.47 4.51
N PHE A 380 0.30 21.13 4.67
CA PHE A 380 1.28 20.89 5.72
C PHE A 380 1.81 22.25 6.18
N GLN A 381 1.80 22.51 7.50
CA GLN A 381 2.17 23.82 8.07
C GLN A 381 1.44 25.01 7.39
N ASP A 382 0.13 24.86 7.18
CA ASP A 382 -0.75 25.83 6.50
C ASP A 382 -0.41 26.13 5.02
N GLU A 383 0.52 25.37 4.42
CA GLU A 383 0.85 25.47 3.00
C GLU A 383 0.27 24.28 2.22
N ALA A 384 -0.32 24.56 1.05
CA ALA A 384 -0.87 23.53 0.19
C ALA A 384 0.23 22.65 -0.42
N ILE A 385 0.09 21.33 -0.33
CA ILE A 385 1.05 20.39 -0.91
C ILE A 385 0.75 20.22 -2.42
N PRO A 386 1.70 20.58 -3.32
CA PRO A 386 1.50 20.50 -4.77
C PRO A 386 1.50 19.08 -5.33
N LEU A 387 1.90 18.09 -4.52
CA LEU A 387 1.93 16.69 -4.86
C LEU A 387 0.64 16.00 -4.36
N GLU A 388 -0.03 15.23 -5.22
CA GLU A 388 -1.20 14.45 -4.83
C GLU A 388 -0.81 13.03 -4.43
N LYS A 389 -0.02 12.36 -5.27
CA LYS A 389 0.28 10.93 -5.10
C LYS A 389 1.59 10.53 -5.75
N ILE A 390 2.32 9.62 -5.10
CA ILE A 390 3.36 8.79 -5.73
C ILE A 390 2.88 7.36 -5.76
N GLU A 391 3.00 6.70 -6.90
CA GLU A 391 2.62 5.31 -7.09
C GLU A 391 3.80 4.54 -7.68
N MET A 392 4.05 3.33 -7.17
CA MET A 392 5.08 2.42 -7.63
C MET A 392 4.46 1.07 -7.95
N LEU A 393 4.86 0.48 -9.08
CA LEU A 393 4.64 -0.92 -9.39
C LEU A 393 6.01 -1.59 -9.47
N LEU A 394 6.22 -2.66 -8.72
CA LEU A 394 7.45 -3.43 -8.63
C LEU A 394 7.17 -4.89 -8.99
N THR A 395 7.93 -5.45 -9.91
CA THR A 395 7.90 -6.87 -10.27
C THR A 395 9.23 -7.49 -9.95
N ILE A 396 9.24 -8.46 -9.05
CA ILE A 396 10.41 -9.28 -8.74
C ILE A 396 10.34 -10.51 -9.65
N LYS A 397 11.24 -10.54 -10.63
CA LYS A 397 11.26 -11.53 -11.71
C LYS A 397 11.99 -12.80 -11.32
N GLU A 398 13.05 -12.65 -10.55
CA GLU A 398 13.96 -13.75 -10.21
C GLU A 398 14.33 -13.65 -8.73
N TYR A 399 14.23 -14.80 -8.05
CA TYR A 399 14.79 -15.05 -6.73
C TYR A 399 15.79 -16.19 -6.85
N THR A 400 17.02 -15.94 -6.44
CA THR A 400 18.05 -16.98 -6.34
C THR A 400 18.58 -17.01 -4.92
N TYR A 401 18.63 -18.20 -4.33
CA TYR A 401 19.02 -18.42 -2.94
C TYR A 401 20.34 -19.16 -2.87
N ASP A 402 21.17 -18.80 -1.89
CA ASP A 402 22.38 -19.53 -1.50
C ASP A 402 23.38 -19.75 -2.64
N GLU A 403 23.47 -18.77 -3.54
CA GLU A 403 24.61 -18.66 -4.45
C GLU A 403 25.88 -18.24 -3.68
N ASN A 404 27.05 -18.54 -4.23
CA ASN A 404 28.32 -18.04 -3.70
C ASN A 404 28.46 -16.54 -4.03
N ILE A 405 27.64 -15.72 -3.37
CA ILE A 405 27.67 -14.25 -3.46
C ILE A 405 28.85 -13.76 -2.60
N ASP A 406 29.66 -12.86 -3.17
CA ASP A 406 30.76 -12.20 -2.48
C ASP A 406 30.61 -10.69 -2.61
N ILE A 407 30.29 -10.02 -1.49
CA ILE A 407 30.13 -8.57 -1.43
C ILE A 407 31.38 -7.97 -0.80
N THR A 408 32.25 -7.39 -1.64
CA THR A 408 33.47 -6.69 -1.23
C THR A 408 33.44 -5.23 -1.68
N LEU A 409 33.86 -4.32 -0.81
CA LEU A 409 33.93 -2.90 -1.15
C LEU A 409 35.16 -2.58 -2.03
N PRO A 410 34.97 -1.92 -3.18
CA PRO A 410 36.08 -1.36 -3.96
C PRO A 410 36.85 -0.27 -3.19
N GLU A 411 38.12 -0.05 -3.53
CA GLU A 411 38.96 0.98 -2.88
C GLU A 411 38.36 2.39 -2.99
N GLU A 412 37.75 2.72 -4.13
CA GLU A 412 37.09 4.02 -4.34
C GLU A 412 35.93 4.25 -3.36
N VAL A 413 35.15 3.20 -3.05
CA VAL A 413 34.01 3.25 -2.13
C VAL A 413 34.49 3.43 -0.69
N LEU A 414 35.54 2.69 -0.30
CA LEU A 414 36.16 2.83 1.02
C LEU A 414 36.73 4.23 1.27
N SER A 415 37.15 4.93 0.21
CA SER A 415 37.68 6.29 0.27
C SER A 415 36.62 7.39 0.16
N ALA A 416 35.34 7.04 0.07
CA ALA A 416 34.26 8.00 -0.10
C ALA A 416 34.21 9.02 1.05
N PRO A 417 34.07 10.33 0.77
CA PRO A 417 33.83 11.33 1.79
C PRO A 417 32.52 11.07 2.52
N GLU A 418 32.48 11.44 3.80
CA GLU A 418 31.26 11.38 4.58
C GLU A 418 30.29 12.49 4.14
N LEU A 419 29.01 12.16 4.04
CA LEU A 419 27.96 13.11 3.67
C LEU A 419 27.81 14.15 4.78
N GLU A 420 28.03 15.42 4.43
CA GLU A 420 27.77 16.55 5.32
C GLU A 420 26.27 16.83 5.35
N LEU A 421 25.66 16.72 6.53
CA LEU A 421 24.27 17.08 6.75
C LEU A 421 24.18 18.57 7.07
N PRO A 422 23.18 19.30 6.54
CA PRO A 422 22.93 20.67 6.99
C PRO A 422 22.67 20.66 8.50
N GLU A 423 23.35 21.54 9.25
CA GLU A 423 23.04 21.76 10.65
C GLU A 423 21.59 22.24 10.74
N LEU A 424 20.73 21.48 11.41
CA LEU A 424 19.40 21.96 11.80
C LEU A 424 19.66 23.12 12.76
N GLU A 425 19.48 24.36 12.30
CA GLU A 425 19.49 25.50 13.21
C GLU A 425 18.39 25.23 14.25
N PRO A 426 18.72 25.17 15.56
CA PRO A 426 17.70 25.03 16.58
C PRO A 426 16.74 26.19 16.38
N GLU A 427 15.43 25.88 16.32
CA GLU A 427 14.38 26.90 16.27
C GLU A 427 14.76 28.03 17.21
N SER A 428 15.08 29.18 16.63
CA SER A 428 15.45 30.35 17.40
C SER A 428 14.34 30.57 18.42
N GLU A 429 14.68 30.47 19.71
CA GLU A 429 13.81 30.81 20.82
C GLU A 429 13.07 32.09 20.41
N LEU A 430 11.75 31.98 20.25
CA LEU A 430 10.87 33.13 20.08
C LEU A 430 11.35 34.18 21.08
N PRO A 431 11.64 35.42 20.65
CA PRO A 431 12.15 36.43 21.57
C PRO A 431 11.15 36.52 22.71
N GLU A 432 11.62 36.25 23.94
CA GLU A 432 10.86 36.46 25.16
C GLU A 432 10.18 37.82 25.01
N GLU A 433 8.84 37.82 24.97
CA GLU A 433 8.08 39.05 25.06
C GLU A 433 8.65 39.82 26.24
N SER A 434 9.32 40.93 25.93
CA SER A 434 9.77 41.90 26.89
C SER A 434 8.57 42.31 27.71
N THR A 435 8.47 41.80 28.93
CA THR A 435 7.69 42.40 30.00
C THR A 435 8.32 43.75 30.33
N GLU A 436 8.06 44.75 29.48
CA GLU A 436 8.23 46.15 29.81
C GLU A 436 6.87 46.71 30.23
N GLU A 437 6.73 46.80 31.55
CA GLU A 437 6.20 47.97 32.26
C GLU A 437 5.12 48.78 31.53
N LEU A 438 3.85 48.47 31.83
CA LEU A 438 2.81 49.49 31.92
C LEU A 438 3.11 50.37 33.14
N ALA A 439 4.06 51.28 32.99
CA ALA A 439 4.27 52.41 33.88
C ALA A 439 3.88 53.69 33.14
N GLU A 440 2.73 54.21 33.56
CA GLU A 440 2.36 55.62 33.63
C GLU A 440 3.33 56.61 32.96
N ASP A 441 2.87 57.29 31.91
CA ASP A 441 3.35 58.66 31.68
C ASP A 441 2.19 59.61 31.44
N GLU A 442 2.16 60.59 32.34
CA GLU A 442 1.17 61.64 32.50
C GLU A 442 1.26 62.64 31.33
N ALA A 443 0.11 63.05 30.80
CA ALA A 443 0.04 64.27 30.02
C ALA A 443 0.05 65.49 30.98
N PRO A 444 0.92 66.50 30.78
CA PRO A 444 0.95 67.64 31.67
C PRO A 444 -0.13 68.68 31.33
N GLN A 445 -0.89 69.03 32.37
CA GLN A 445 -1.35 70.37 32.78
C GLN A 445 -1.75 71.38 31.68
N ASP A 446 -3.01 71.83 31.67
CA ASP A 446 -3.36 73.12 32.29
C ASP A 446 -4.87 73.45 32.26
N GLU A 447 -5.25 74.23 33.28
CA GLU A 447 -6.39 75.15 33.40
C GLU A 447 -7.85 74.68 33.58
N VAL A 448 -8.33 74.97 34.80
CA VAL A 448 -9.73 75.19 35.23
C VAL A 448 -10.30 76.45 34.52
N PRO A 449 -11.62 76.57 34.25
CA PRO A 449 -12.50 77.11 35.29
C PRO A 449 -13.88 76.44 35.40
N GLU A 450 -14.44 76.62 36.59
CA GLU A 450 -15.78 76.31 37.07
C GLU A 450 -16.93 76.72 36.11
N GLY A 451 -18.04 75.97 36.16
CA GLY A 451 -19.29 76.40 35.54
C GLY A 451 -20.42 75.37 35.63
N ASN A 452 -21.14 75.39 36.75
CA ASN A 452 -22.47 74.78 36.93
C ASN A 452 -23.42 75.06 35.75
N ALA A 453 -24.21 74.06 35.35
CA ALA A 453 -25.67 74.05 35.49
C ALA A 453 -26.40 73.21 34.41
N SER A 454 -27.46 72.54 34.88
CA SER A 454 -28.74 72.25 34.20
C SER A 454 -28.68 71.33 32.97
N GLU A 455 -29.15 70.09 33.10
CA GLU A 455 -30.56 69.66 32.95
C GLU A 455 -30.92 69.26 31.51
N ASN A 456 -31.59 68.11 31.48
CA ASN A 456 -32.62 67.67 30.55
C ASN A 456 -32.27 66.85 29.30
N GLU A 457 -32.92 65.68 29.36
CA GLU A 457 -33.41 64.75 28.33
C GLU A 457 -32.45 63.74 27.69
#